data_AF-A0AA45C548-F1
#
_entry.id   AF-A0AA45C548-F1
#
_cell.length_a   1.000
_cell.length_b   1.000
_cell.length_c   1.000
_cell.angle_alpha   90.00
_cell.angle_beta   90.00
_cell.angle_gamma   90.00
#
_symmetry.space_group_name_H-M   'P 1'
#
loop_
_entity.id
_entity.type
_entity.pdbx_description
1 polymer ?
#
loop_
_entity_poly.entity_id
_entity_poly.type
_entity_poly.pdbx_seq_one_letter_code
_entity_poly.pdbx_strand_id
1 'polypeptide(L)'
;MKRIVKFIDSIFVFGFNIAMGLNIVESVIVSFLVFIGIYAFRVYDIENMESMNETFIRVFAGNVISFVGITIFAIVFDYNLAKIYLFNLLFSLVLIPFLHKIEYYLYRKHAPVNKYLVIGREKEIGEVLSQISESTKGKMKFVEYINPSPQRFTMLMDDHYSLSLEDERTFNKILVTDPKLEKEIKFEIDNYKLQGVPVEYLPHIAEKTLKKIPLDVLCKFENYYKVEFEKQIENSPSKRMLDIITSVFLLIIFSPFMGLIYLGVLLEDGFPVVFKQRRIGERGKPFTLMKFRSLKHVPINKDNPNEGLEERVLKIGKFSRKTRLDESLQFINVLKGDMSIVGSRPEMPEFHYKMVDNIPYYMYRLNYKPGITGWAQINYKHTTTLEDYKIKTEYDLYYVKNRNLLLDIQIMMKTVETMLGMRGAR
;
A
#
# COMPACT_ATOMS: atom_id res chain seq x y z
N MET A 1 -20.89 -2.77 2.61
CA MET A 1 -20.56 -2.16 3.92
C MET A 1 -19.52 -1.03 3.85
N LYS A 2 -18.25 -1.25 3.45
CA LYS A 2 -17.24 -0.16 3.43
C LYS A 2 -17.64 1.12 2.65
N ARG A 3 -18.45 1.00 1.59
CA ARG A 3 -18.99 2.16 0.85
C ARG A 3 -20.10 2.89 1.61
N ILE A 4 -20.90 2.16 2.38
CA ILE A 4 -21.99 2.69 3.20
C ILE A 4 -21.40 3.54 4.33
N VAL A 5 -20.37 3.01 5.01
CA VAL A 5 -19.64 3.72 6.07
C VAL A 5 -19.13 5.09 5.60
N LYS A 6 -18.39 5.10 4.48
CA LYS A 6 -17.85 6.34 3.91
C LYS A 6 -18.94 7.35 3.54
N PHE A 7 -20.06 6.84 3.04
CA PHE A 7 -21.19 7.67 2.65
C PHE A 7 -21.88 8.29 3.87
N ILE A 8 -22.07 7.50 4.94
CA ILE A 8 -22.62 7.96 6.21
C ILE A 8 -21.75 9.08 6.80
N ASP A 9 -20.44 8.85 6.94
CA ASP A 9 -19.51 9.86 7.46
C ASP A 9 -19.53 11.15 6.62
N SER A 10 -19.56 11.02 5.29
CA SER A 10 -19.60 12.17 4.38
C SER A 10 -20.88 13.00 4.58
N ILE A 11 -22.02 12.35 4.76
CA ILE A 11 -23.29 13.02 5.05
C ILE A 11 -23.22 13.76 6.39
N PHE A 12 -22.69 13.13 7.43
CA PHE A 12 -22.60 13.75 8.75
C PHE A 12 -21.68 14.97 8.76
N VAL A 13 -20.48 14.87 8.16
CA VAL A 13 -19.54 16.01 8.07
C VAL A 13 -20.13 17.13 7.21
N PHE A 14 -20.76 16.80 6.08
CA PHE A 14 -21.44 17.79 5.24
C PHE A 14 -22.62 18.47 5.96
N GLY A 15 -23.50 17.71 6.59
CA GLY A 15 -24.63 18.26 7.35
C GLY A 15 -24.17 19.13 8.51
N PHE A 16 -23.09 18.75 9.19
CA PHE A 16 -22.47 19.58 10.23
C PHE A 16 -21.96 20.91 9.69
N ASN A 17 -21.29 20.92 8.54
CA ASN A 17 -20.81 22.13 7.90
C ASN A 17 -21.95 23.10 7.52
N ILE A 18 -23.05 22.58 6.98
CA ILE A 18 -24.27 23.37 6.72
C ILE A 18 -24.84 23.95 8.02
N ALA A 19 -24.93 23.13 9.08
CA ALA A 19 -25.43 23.58 10.38
C ALA A 19 -24.55 24.67 11.03
N MET A 20 -23.25 24.69 10.70
CA MET A 20 -22.30 25.72 11.14
C MET A 20 -22.39 27.03 10.33
N GLY A 21 -23.27 27.09 9.32
CA GLY A 21 -23.56 28.28 8.53
C GLY A 21 -22.76 28.41 7.23
N LEU A 22 -22.04 27.36 6.81
CA LEU A 22 -21.40 27.33 5.49
C LEU A 22 -22.45 27.14 4.40
N ASN A 23 -22.25 27.76 3.24
CA ASN A 23 -23.09 27.46 2.08
C ASN A 23 -22.79 26.05 1.52
N ILE A 24 -23.58 25.62 0.53
CA ILE A 24 -23.47 24.27 -0.03
C ILE A 24 -22.08 24.02 -0.63
N VAL A 25 -21.55 24.98 -1.39
CA VAL A 25 -20.26 24.82 -2.09
C VAL A 25 -19.12 24.73 -1.08
N GLU A 26 -19.09 25.61 -0.08
CA GLU A 26 -18.13 25.58 1.01
C GLU A 26 -18.21 24.29 1.81
N SER A 27 -19.42 23.84 2.14
CA SER A 27 -19.64 22.60 2.88
C SER A 27 -19.11 21.40 2.11
N VAL A 28 -19.30 21.36 0.79
CA VAL A 28 -18.71 20.33 -0.07
C VAL A 28 -17.18 20.39 0.00
N ILE A 29 -16.58 21.57 -0.14
CA ILE A 29 -15.11 21.72 -0.16
C ILE A 29 -14.49 21.35 1.19
N VAL A 30 -15.02 21.88 2.30
CA VAL A 30 -14.51 21.59 3.64
C VAL A 30 -14.70 20.12 3.99
N SER A 31 -15.88 19.53 3.72
CA SER A 31 -16.09 18.09 3.91
C SER A 31 -15.15 17.24 3.08
N PHE A 32 -14.89 17.64 1.83
CA PHE A 32 -13.93 16.95 0.97
C PHE A 32 -12.51 17.00 1.53
N LEU A 33 -12.06 18.15 2.03
CA LEU A 33 -10.75 18.30 2.66
C LEU A 33 -10.63 17.45 3.93
N VAL A 34 -11.64 17.49 4.81
CA VAL A 34 -11.72 16.62 6.00
C VAL A 34 -11.65 15.15 5.61
N PHE A 35 -12.45 14.74 4.62
CA PHE A 35 -12.50 13.37 4.16
C PHE A 35 -11.17 12.91 3.53
N ILE A 36 -10.48 13.76 2.77
CA ILE A 36 -9.14 13.47 2.26
C ILE A 36 -8.19 13.15 3.41
N GLY A 37 -8.14 13.98 4.45
CA GLY A 37 -7.27 13.74 5.60
C GLY A 37 -7.62 12.44 6.33
N ILE A 38 -8.90 12.18 6.59
CA ILE A 38 -9.34 10.96 7.27
C ILE A 38 -9.04 9.71 6.42
N TYR A 39 -9.29 9.79 5.11
CA TYR A 39 -8.99 8.71 4.18
C TYR A 39 -7.48 8.44 4.10
N ALA A 40 -6.67 9.49 4.10
CA ALA A 40 -5.21 9.41 4.06
C ALA A 40 -4.60 8.59 5.20
N PHE A 41 -5.15 8.68 6.41
CA PHE A 41 -4.69 7.94 7.60
C PHE A 41 -5.41 6.61 7.84
N ARG A 42 -6.06 6.07 6.80
CA ARG A 42 -6.65 4.72 6.80
C ARG A 42 -7.70 4.51 7.90
N VAL A 43 -8.41 5.56 8.29
CA VAL A 43 -9.48 5.44 9.31
C VAL A 43 -10.51 4.38 8.88
N TYR A 44 -10.72 4.23 7.56
CA TYR A 44 -11.67 3.27 6.98
C TYR A 44 -11.19 1.81 6.84
N ASP A 45 -10.00 1.46 7.34
CA ASP A 45 -9.53 0.07 7.32
C ASP A 45 -10.10 -0.71 8.51
N ILE A 46 -10.62 -1.91 8.25
CA ILE A 46 -11.30 -2.74 9.27
C ILE A 46 -10.39 -3.01 10.47
N GLU A 47 -9.09 -3.23 10.23
CA GLU A 47 -8.10 -3.41 11.28
C GLU A 47 -8.02 -2.21 12.23
N ASN A 48 -8.23 -0.99 11.72
CA ASN A 48 -8.13 0.24 12.50
C ASN A 48 -9.45 0.54 13.24
N MET A 49 -10.59 0.20 12.63
CA MET A 49 -11.93 0.36 13.25
C MET A 49 -12.14 -0.53 14.49
N GLU A 50 -11.35 -1.59 14.64
CA GLU A 50 -11.43 -2.49 15.79
C GLU A 50 -11.11 -1.78 17.11
N SER A 51 -10.09 -0.90 17.09
CA SER A 51 -9.60 -0.16 18.25
C SER A 51 -10.04 1.29 18.21
N MET A 52 -10.73 1.73 19.26
CA MET A 52 -11.20 3.12 19.39
C MET A 52 -10.01 4.09 19.49
N ASN A 53 -8.94 3.69 20.18
CA ASN A 53 -7.73 4.50 20.33
C ASN A 53 -7.01 4.68 18.98
N GLU A 54 -6.88 3.60 18.20
CA GLU A 54 -6.29 3.68 16.86
C GLU A 54 -7.11 4.57 15.94
N THR A 55 -8.43 4.41 15.96
CA THR A 55 -9.34 5.24 15.16
C THR A 55 -9.21 6.71 15.55
N PHE A 56 -9.18 7.02 16.84
CA PHE A 56 -9.01 8.39 17.36
C PHE A 56 -7.69 9.02 16.90
N ILE A 57 -6.56 8.32 17.09
CA ILE A 57 -5.23 8.79 16.68
C ILE A 57 -5.18 9.09 15.18
N ARG A 58 -5.81 8.22 14.36
CA ARG A 58 -5.85 8.37 12.91
C ARG A 58 -6.76 9.50 12.45
N VAL A 59 -7.93 9.67 13.08
CA VAL A 59 -8.83 10.81 12.81
C VAL A 59 -8.14 12.12 13.19
N PHE A 60 -7.44 12.17 14.33
CA PHE A 60 -6.68 13.33 14.75
C PHE A 60 -5.63 13.73 13.71
N ALA A 61 -4.78 12.81 13.28
CA ALA A 61 -3.76 13.11 12.28
C ALA A 61 -4.35 13.45 10.90
N GLY A 62 -5.46 12.78 10.53
CA GLY A 62 -6.23 13.15 9.34
C GLY A 62 -6.66 14.60 9.38
N ASN A 63 -7.23 15.05 10.48
CA ASN A 63 -7.64 16.43 10.66
C ASN A 63 -6.47 17.43 10.64
N VAL A 64 -5.30 17.07 11.18
CA VAL A 64 -4.09 17.92 11.10
C VAL A 64 -3.69 18.17 9.64
N ILE A 65 -3.82 17.19 8.76
CA ILE A 65 -3.56 17.39 7.33
C ILE A 65 -4.69 18.19 6.68
N SER A 66 -5.94 17.88 7.02
CA SER A 66 -7.10 18.64 6.55
C SER A 66 -7.01 20.12 6.94
N PHE A 67 -6.39 20.44 8.09
CA PHE A 67 -6.14 21.80 8.54
C PHE A 67 -5.38 22.62 7.53
N VAL A 68 -4.34 22.05 6.92
CA VAL A 68 -3.52 22.75 5.92
C VAL A 68 -4.39 23.14 4.72
N GLY A 69 -5.20 22.20 4.23
CA GLY A 69 -6.14 22.47 3.14
C GLY A 69 -7.21 23.51 3.51
N ILE A 70 -7.79 23.39 4.70
CA ILE A 70 -8.80 24.32 5.22
C ILE A 70 -8.21 25.71 5.45
N THR A 71 -6.93 25.80 5.84
CA THR A 71 -6.21 27.07 6.01
C THR A 71 -6.03 27.78 4.69
N ILE A 72 -5.57 27.06 3.65
CA ILE A 72 -5.45 27.62 2.30
C ILE A 72 -6.83 28.11 1.82
N PHE A 73 -7.87 27.31 2.03
CA PHE A 73 -9.25 27.69 1.69
C PHE A 73 -9.69 28.95 2.45
N ALA A 74 -9.55 29.00 3.77
CA ALA A 74 -10.00 30.12 4.57
C ALA A 74 -9.28 31.42 4.24
N ILE A 75 -7.98 31.37 3.90
CA ILE A 75 -7.21 32.54 3.43
C ILE A 75 -7.77 33.09 2.11
N VAL A 76 -8.15 32.21 1.18
CA VAL A 76 -8.67 32.60 -0.14
C VAL A 76 -10.07 33.21 -0.05
N PHE A 77 -10.89 32.75 0.90
CA PHE A 77 -12.31 33.12 1.01
C PHE A 77 -12.64 34.00 2.23
N ASP A 78 -11.63 34.50 2.94
CA ASP A 78 -11.75 35.41 4.10
C ASP A 78 -12.69 34.90 5.23
N TYR A 79 -12.60 33.60 5.52
CA TYR A 79 -13.39 32.95 6.56
C TYR A 79 -12.69 32.97 7.92
N ASN A 80 -13.47 32.91 9.00
CA ASN A 80 -12.94 32.67 10.34
C ASN A 80 -12.38 31.25 10.47
N LEU A 81 -11.09 31.13 10.14
CA LEU A 81 -10.31 29.89 10.08
C LEU A 81 -10.39 29.09 11.39
N ALA A 82 -10.22 29.78 12.53
CA ALA A 82 -10.18 29.13 13.84
C ALA A 82 -11.51 28.45 14.17
N LYS A 83 -12.64 29.09 13.84
CA LYS A 83 -13.97 28.57 14.13
C LYS A 83 -14.28 27.32 13.31
N ILE A 84 -14.16 27.39 11.99
CA ILE A 84 -14.52 26.28 11.09
C ILE A 84 -13.65 25.05 11.37
N TYR A 85 -12.36 25.26 11.57
CA TYR A 85 -11.44 24.16 11.85
C TYR A 85 -11.69 23.50 13.21
N LEU A 86 -11.79 24.29 14.28
CA LEU A 86 -11.97 23.75 15.63
C LEU A 86 -13.25 22.91 15.73
N PHE A 87 -14.35 23.38 15.14
CA PHE A 87 -15.61 22.65 15.17
C PHE A 87 -15.55 21.36 14.33
N ASN A 88 -14.97 21.39 13.13
CA ASN A 88 -14.79 20.16 12.33
C ASN A 88 -13.85 19.15 13.02
N LEU A 89 -12.79 19.64 13.66
CA LEU A 89 -11.88 18.81 14.44
C LEU A 89 -12.61 18.13 15.59
N LEU A 90 -13.31 18.89 16.44
CA LEU A 90 -14.04 18.34 17.58
C LEU A 90 -15.15 17.38 17.14
N PHE A 91 -15.91 17.74 16.10
CA PHE A 91 -16.99 16.93 15.57
C PHE A 91 -16.48 15.59 15.04
N SER A 92 -15.46 15.61 14.18
CA SER A 92 -14.89 14.39 13.60
C SER A 92 -14.19 13.51 14.63
N LEU A 93 -13.49 14.10 15.61
CA LEU A 93 -12.82 13.35 16.70
C LEU A 93 -13.79 12.59 17.60
N VAL A 94 -15.02 13.08 17.78
CA VAL A 94 -16.04 12.41 18.59
C VAL A 94 -16.88 11.46 17.76
N LEU A 95 -17.42 11.95 16.64
CA LEU A 95 -18.42 11.21 15.88
C LEU A 95 -17.82 10.01 15.15
N ILE A 96 -16.67 10.18 14.49
CA ILE A 96 -16.15 9.16 13.57
C ILE A 96 -15.65 7.92 14.32
N PRO A 97 -14.87 8.03 15.41
CA PRO A 97 -14.51 6.85 16.21
C PRO A 97 -15.73 6.10 16.77
N PHE A 98 -16.77 6.83 17.17
CA PHE A 98 -18.00 6.23 17.66
C PHE A 98 -18.78 5.49 16.56
N LEU A 99 -19.00 6.14 15.41
CA LEU A 99 -19.67 5.54 14.25
C LEU A 99 -18.91 4.30 13.78
N HIS A 100 -17.58 4.37 13.65
CA HIS A 100 -16.77 3.24 13.18
C HIS A 100 -16.81 2.05 14.14
N LYS A 101 -16.96 2.29 15.45
CA LYS A 101 -17.15 1.20 16.41
C LYS A 101 -18.48 0.47 16.20
N ILE A 102 -19.56 1.21 15.95
CA ILE A 102 -20.88 0.66 15.63
C ILE A 102 -20.80 -0.11 14.31
N GLU A 103 -20.18 0.46 13.29
CA GLU A 103 -20.03 -0.15 11.98
C GLU A 103 -19.17 -1.42 12.02
N TYR A 104 -18.09 -1.42 12.80
CA TYR A 104 -17.27 -2.61 13.02
C TYR A 104 -18.09 -3.73 13.68
N TYR A 105 -18.90 -3.40 14.69
CA TYR A 105 -19.80 -4.35 15.31
C TYR A 105 -20.82 -4.92 14.31
N LEU A 106 -21.45 -4.05 13.51
CA LEU A 106 -22.38 -4.46 12.45
C LEU A 106 -21.70 -5.33 11.39
N TYR A 107 -20.45 -5.04 11.04
CA TYR A 107 -19.64 -5.85 10.12
C TYR A 107 -19.45 -7.25 10.67
N ARG A 108 -18.99 -7.35 11.92
CA ARG A 108 -18.70 -8.63 12.54
C ARG A 108 -19.95 -9.49 12.62
N LYS A 109 -21.08 -8.90 13.01
CA LYS A 109 -22.37 -9.57 13.22
C LYS A 109 -23.07 -9.96 11.92
N HIS A 110 -23.12 -9.08 10.93
CA HIS A 110 -23.99 -9.26 9.75
C HIS A 110 -23.24 -9.45 8.42
N ALA A 111 -21.91 -9.28 8.36
CA ALA A 111 -21.21 -9.53 7.10
C ALA A 111 -21.28 -11.02 6.75
N PRO A 112 -21.72 -11.37 5.54
CA PRO A 112 -21.87 -12.75 5.11
C PRO A 112 -20.52 -13.46 5.06
N VAL A 113 -20.51 -14.73 5.42
CA VAL A 113 -19.35 -15.62 5.26
C VAL A 113 -19.45 -16.24 3.88
N ASN A 114 -18.43 -16.02 3.05
CA ASN A 114 -18.29 -16.71 1.77
C ASN A 114 -17.53 -18.01 2.02
N LYS A 115 -18.15 -19.13 1.68
CA LYS A 115 -17.56 -20.47 1.77
C LYS A 115 -17.20 -20.90 0.35
N TYR A 116 -15.93 -21.15 0.10
CA TYR A 116 -15.39 -21.46 -1.22
C TYR A 116 -15.09 -22.94 -1.36
N LEU A 117 -15.51 -23.49 -2.49
CA LEU A 117 -14.94 -24.71 -3.04
C LEU A 117 -13.69 -24.37 -3.85
N VAL A 118 -12.56 -24.98 -3.52
CA VAL A 118 -11.27 -24.66 -4.14
C VAL A 118 -10.94 -25.69 -5.22
N ILE A 119 -10.81 -25.24 -6.46
CA ILE A 119 -10.30 -26.05 -7.57
C ILE A 119 -8.79 -25.89 -7.58
N GLY A 120 -8.10 -26.79 -6.87
CA GLY A 120 -6.65 -26.75 -6.67
C GLY A 120 -6.17 -27.66 -5.55
N ARG A 121 -4.86 -27.63 -5.33
CA ARG A 121 -4.18 -28.48 -4.34
C ARG A 121 -3.77 -27.65 -3.13
N GLU A 122 -4.18 -28.09 -1.94
CA GLU A 122 -3.88 -27.40 -0.68
C GLU A 122 -2.38 -27.16 -0.47
N LYS A 123 -1.53 -28.14 -0.81
CA LYS A 123 -0.06 -28.05 -0.63
C LYS A 123 0.60 -26.90 -1.39
N GLU A 124 -0.02 -26.40 -2.47
CA GLU A 124 0.61 -25.41 -3.36
C GLU A 124 0.18 -23.97 -3.05
N ILE A 125 -0.99 -23.78 -2.44
CA ILE A 125 -1.61 -22.45 -2.23
C ILE A 125 -2.23 -22.28 -0.84
N GLY A 126 -2.21 -23.32 0.00
CA GLY A 126 -2.87 -23.34 1.30
C GLY A 126 -2.39 -22.23 2.21
N GLU A 127 -1.10 -21.89 2.17
CA GLU A 127 -0.55 -20.75 2.89
C GLU A 127 -1.16 -19.42 2.44
N VAL A 128 -1.28 -19.21 1.13
CA VAL A 128 -1.90 -18.00 0.56
C VAL A 128 -3.38 -17.92 0.94
N LEU A 129 -4.12 -19.04 0.86
CA LEU A 129 -5.52 -19.09 1.25
C LEU A 129 -5.70 -18.85 2.76
N SER A 130 -4.81 -19.39 3.59
CA SER A 130 -4.80 -19.12 5.03
C SER A 130 -4.60 -17.61 5.31
N GLN A 131 -3.63 -16.97 4.66
CA GLN A 131 -3.42 -15.52 4.74
C GLN A 131 -4.67 -14.73 4.30
N ILE A 132 -5.38 -15.19 3.26
CA ILE A 132 -6.63 -14.56 2.81
C ILE A 132 -7.73 -14.70 3.87
N SER A 133 -7.90 -15.89 4.44
CA SER A 133 -8.89 -16.14 5.51
C SER A 133 -8.61 -15.25 6.73
N GLU A 134 -7.36 -15.16 7.16
CA GLU A 134 -6.94 -14.33 8.29
C GLU A 134 -7.16 -12.83 8.02
N SER A 135 -6.72 -12.34 6.85
CA SER A 135 -6.90 -10.93 6.45
C SER A 135 -8.37 -10.52 6.34
N THR A 136 -9.27 -11.46 6.06
CA THR A 136 -10.71 -11.23 6.02
C THR A 136 -11.43 -11.52 7.34
N LYS A 137 -10.69 -11.81 8.42
CA LYS A 137 -11.23 -12.18 9.75
C LYS A 137 -12.23 -13.34 9.66
N GLY A 138 -11.91 -14.35 8.84
CA GLY A 138 -12.72 -15.55 8.65
C GLY A 138 -14.00 -15.36 7.84
N LYS A 139 -14.15 -14.22 7.13
CA LYS A 139 -15.28 -13.98 6.22
C LYS A 139 -15.12 -14.65 4.85
N MET A 140 -13.92 -15.13 4.54
CA MET A 140 -13.66 -16.06 3.44
C MET A 140 -13.15 -17.37 4.05
N LYS A 141 -13.90 -18.46 3.88
CA LYS A 141 -13.52 -19.80 4.33
C LYS A 141 -13.35 -20.70 3.12
N PHE A 142 -12.32 -21.54 3.13
CA PHE A 142 -12.03 -22.51 2.08
C PHE A 142 -12.39 -23.89 2.63
N VAL A 143 -13.49 -24.45 2.14
CA VAL A 143 -14.15 -25.62 2.74
C VAL A 143 -13.48 -26.91 2.29
N GLU A 144 -13.25 -27.04 0.98
CA GLU A 144 -12.69 -28.24 0.39
C GLU A 144 -11.78 -27.90 -0.78
N TYR A 145 -10.73 -28.72 -0.94
CA TYR A 145 -9.77 -28.66 -2.03
C TYR A 145 -9.98 -29.84 -2.95
N ILE A 146 -10.29 -29.55 -4.21
CA ILE A 146 -10.52 -30.56 -5.24
C ILE A 146 -9.39 -30.51 -6.24
N ASN A 147 -8.77 -31.66 -6.47
CA ASN A 147 -7.98 -31.94 -7.67
C ASN A 147 -8.93 -32.64 -8.66
N PRO A 148 -9.62 -31.89 -9.53
CA PRO A 148 -10.84 -32.38 -10.15
C PRO A 148 -10.57 -33.52 -11.13
N SER A 149 -11.39 -34.56 -11.04
CA SER A 149 -11.87 -35.27 -12.22
C SER A 149 -13.30 -34.80 -12.49
N PRO A 150 -13.78 -34.74 -13.74
CA PRO A 150 -15.16 -34.37 -14.08
C PRO A 150 -16.20 -35.08 -13.19
N GLN A 151 -16.02 -36.38 -12.97
CA GLN A 151 -16.90 -37.23 -12.17
C GLN A 151 -16.94 -36.82 -10.68
N ARG A 152 -15.78 -36.57 -10.07
CA ARG A 152 -15.71 -36.15 -8.66
C ARG A 152 -16.28 -34.75 -8.47
N PHE A 153 -16.10 -33.87 -9.45
CA PHE A 153 -16.66 -32.52 -9.43
C PHE A 153 -18.19 -32.56 -9.51
N THR A 154 -18.77 -33.35 -10.42
CA THR A 154 -20.23 -33.54 -10.50
C THR A 154 -20.80 -34.16 -9.23
N MET A 155 -20.17 -35.21 -8.67
CA MET A 155 -20.62 -35.83 -7.41
C MET A 155 -20.67 -34.84 -6.25
N LEU A 156 -19.64 -34.02 -6.06
CA LEU A 156 -19.60 -33.05 -4.97
C LEU A 156 -20.65 -31.93 -5.12
N MET A 157 -21.01 -31.60 -6.35
CA MET A 157 -22.06 -30.63 -6.64
C MET A 157 -23.44 -31.23 -6.39
N ASP A 158 -23.67 -32.46 -6.84
CA ASP A 158 -24.93 -33.18 -6.59
C ASP A 158 -25.16 -33.40 -5.09
N ASP A 159 -24.11 -33.79 -4.36
CA ASP A 159 -24.13 -33.87 -2.89
C ASP A 159 -24.40 -32.50 -2.25
N HIS A 160 -23.80 -31.43 -2.78
CA HIS A 160 -23.99 -30.08 -2.24
C HIS A 160 -25.44 -29.59 -2.33
N TYR A 161 -26.13 -29.83 -3.44
CA TYR A 161 -27.55 -29.48 -3.58
C TYR A 161 -28.47 -30.25 -2.63
N SER A 162 -28.01 -31.36 -2.06
CA SER A 162 -28.76 -32.15 -1.07
C SER A 162 -28.55 -31.71 0.39
N LEU A 163 -27.55 -30.87 0.66
CA LEU A 163 -27.20 -30.41 2.00
C LEU A 163 -27.97 -29.14 2.39
N SER A 164 -28.39 -29.04 3.66
CA SER A 164 -28.96 -27.80 4.18
C SER A 164 -27.89 -26.70 4.23
N LEU A 165 -28.30 -25.44 4.00
CA LEU A 165 -27.41 -24.26 4.00
C LEU A 165 -26.60 -24.07 5.31
N GLU A 166 -26.98 -24.77 6.38
CA GLU A 166 -26.32 -24.74 7.68
C GLU A 166 -25.17 -25.75 7.81
N ASP A 167 -25.03 -26.73 6.90
CA ASP A 167 -23.93 -27.71 6.95
C ASP A 167 -22.57 -27.03 6.72
N GLU A 168 -21.55 -27.42 7.49
CA GLU A 168 -20.18 -26.91 7.35
C GLU A 168 -19.59 -27.20 5.97
N ARG A 169 -20.04 -28.28 5.30
CA ARG A 169 -19.60 -28.71 3.97
C ARG A 169 -20.23 -27.92 2.82
N THR A 170 -21.22 -27.08 3.08
CA THR A 170 -21.79 -26.23 2.03
C THR A 170 -20.82 -25.15 1.58
N PHE A 171 -20.68 -24.93 0.28
CA PHE A 171 -20.05 -23.74 -0.30
C PHE A 171 -21.08 -22.87 -1.02
N ASN A 172 -20.78 -21.59 -1.24
CA ASN A 172 -21.63 -20.69 -2.02
C ASN A 172 -20.89 -20.04 -3.19
N LYS A 173 -19.60 -20.35 -3.35
CA LYS A 173 -18.74 -19.84 -4.41
C LYS A 173 -17.70 -20.89 -4.79
N ILE A 174 -17.24 -20.80 -6.03
CA ILE A 174 -16.14 -21.60 -6.55
C ILE A 174 -14.92 -20.71 -6.71
N LEU A 175 -13.76 -21.16 -6.23
CA LEU A 175 -12.48 -20.49 -6.38
C LEU A 175 -11.56 -21.32 -7.27
N VAL A 176 -11.21 -20.76 -8.42
CA VAL A 176 -10.21 -21.32 -9.32
C VAL A 176 -8.82 -20.88 -8.89
N THR A 177 -7.95 -21.83 -8.59
CA THR A 177 -6.58 -21.58 -8.13
C THR A 177 -5.51 -22.22 -9.00
N ASP A 178 -5.90 -23.12 -9.92
CA ASP A 178 -5.02 -23.67 -10.94
C ASP A 178 -5.70 -23.61 -12.32
N PRO A 179 -5.19 -22.78 -13.26
CA PRO A 179 -5.72 -22.69 -14.63
C PRO A 179 -5.63 -23.99 -15.43
N LYS A 180 -4.75 -24.93 -15.06
CA LYS A 180 -4.65 -26.23 -15.74
C LYS A 180 -5.82 -27.12 -15.35
N LEU A 181 -6.13 -27.19 -14.06
CA LEU A 181 -7.27 -27.94 -13.53
C LEU A 181 -8.60 -27.35 -14.01
N GLU A 182 -8.69 -26.02 -14.12
CA GLU A 182 -9.86 -25.35 -14.71
C GLU A 182 -10.15 -25.84 -16.13
N LYS A 183 -9.12 -26.04 -16.96
CA LYS A 183 -9.30 -26.51 -18.35
C LYS A 183 -9.91 -27.90 -18.43
N GLU A 184 -9.64 -28.75 -17.44
CA GLU A 184 -10.15 -30.13 -17.40
C GLU A 184 -11.65 -30.20 -17.09
N ILE A 185 -12.17 -29.22 -16.33
CA ILE A 185 -13.58 -29.15 -15.91
C ILE A 185 -14.27 -27.86 -16.38
N LYS A 186 -13.81 -27.30 -17.50
CA LYS A 186 -14.27 -26.00 -17.98
C LYS A 186 -15.77 -26.01 -18.29
N PHE A 187 -16.25 -27.09 -18.89
CA PHE A 187 -17.66 -27.24 -19.27
C PHE A 187 -18.57 -27.24 -18.04
N GLU A 188 -18.17 -27.97 -16.99
CA GLU A 188 -18.87 -28.06 -15.73
C GLU A 188 -18.88 -26.70 -15.03
N ILE A 189 -17.73 -26.03 -14.92
CA ILE A 189 -17.64 -24.68 -14.35
C ILE A 189 -18.57 -23.70 -15.08
N ASP A 190 -18.61 -23.75 -16.41
CA ASP A 190 -19.46 -22.86 -17.21
C ASP A 190 -20.95 -23.18 -17.02
N ASN A 191 -21.32 -24.45 -16.86
CA ASN A 191 -22.70 -24.83 -16.48
C ASN A 191 -23.10 -24.29 -15.10
N TYR A 192 -22.22 -24.34 -14.10
CA TYR A 192 -22.51 -23.78 -12.77
C TYR A 192 -22.56 -22.25 -12.77
N LYS A 193 -21.76 -21.58 -13.62
CA LYS A 193 -21.92 -20.14 -13.86
C LYS A 193 -23.31 -19.81 -14.38
N LEU A 194 -23.85 -20.61 -15.30
CA LEU A 194 -25.22 -20.44 -15.82
C LEU A 194 -26.29 -20.67 -14.76
N GLN A 195 -26.04 -21.58 -13.80
CA GLN A 195 -26.90 -21.80 -12.64
C GLN A 195 -26.78 -20.69 -11.56
N GLY A 196 -25.95 -19.68 -11.79
CA GLY A 196 -25.80 -18.51 -10.91
C GLY A 196 -24.78 -18.68 -9.79
N VAL A 197 -23.99 -19.75 -9.77
CA VAL A 197 -22.90 -19.95 -8.79
C VAL A 197 -21.73 -19.02 -9.15
N PRO A 198 -21.33 -18.07 -8.27
CA PRO A 198 -20.23 -17.17 -8.57
C PRO A 198 -18.89 -17.92 -8.61
N VAL A 199 -18.17 -17.76 -9.72
CA VAL A 199 -16.80 -18.27 -9.90
C VAL A 199 -15.81 -17.11 -9.80
N GLU A 200 -14.88 -17.21 -8.86
CA GLU A 200 -13.82 -16.23 -8.63
C GLU A 200 -12.44 -16.86 -8.89
N TYR A 201 -11.44 -16.04 -9.19
CA TYR A 201 -10.08 -16.47 -9.50
C TYR A 201 -9.09 -15.98 -8.44
N LEU A 202 -8.13 -16.84 -8.06
CA LEU A 202 -7.16 -16.55 -7.00
C LEU A 202 -6.38 -15.25 -7.18
N PRO A 203 -5.88 -14.87 -8.37
CA PRO A 203 -5.20 -13.59 -8.59
C PRO A 203 -6.02 -12.39 -8.09
N HIS A 204 -7.31 -12.36 -8.41
CA HIS A 204 -8.19 -11.25 -8.06
C HIS A 204 -8.47 -11.20 -6.56
N ILE A 205 -8.72 -12.35 -5.93
CA ILE A 205 -8.96 -12.41 -4.48
C ILE A 205 -7.68 -12.01 -3.73
N ALA A 206 -6.54 -12.64 -4.05
CA ALA A 206 -5.26 -12.39 -3.38
C ALA A 206 -4.86 -10.91 -3.45
N GLU A 207 -4.92 -10.30 -4.63
CA GLU A 207 -4.60 -8.87 -4.80
C GLU A 207 -5.58 -7.96 -4.06
N LYS A 208 -6.87 -8.31 -4.05
CA LYS A 208 -7.91 -7.50 -3.42
C LYS A 208 -7.78 -7.52 -1.90
N THR A 209 -7.50 -8.67 -1.30
CA THR A 209 -7.44 -8.89 0.14
C THR A 209 -6.06 -8.58 0.72
N LEU A 210 -5.01 -9.19 0.16
CA LEU A 210 -3.65 -9.10 0.69
C LEU A 210 -2.91 -7.83 0.24
N LYS A 211 -3.38 -7.18 -0.82
CA LYS A 211 -2.72 -6.02 -1.44
C LYS A 211 -1.25 -6.29 -1.80
N LYS A 212 -0.97 -7.52 -2.21
CA LYS A 212 0.31 -7.97 -2.78
C LYS A 212 0.00 -8.99 -3.88
N ILE A 213 0.96 -9.28 -4.73
CA ILE A 213 0.88 -10.41 -5.67
C ILE A 213 1.78 -11.52 -5.11
N PRO A 214 1.23 -12.55 -4.44
CA PRO A 214 2.04 -13.66 -3.95
C PRO A 214 2.77 -14.36 -5.09
N LEU A 215 4.04 -14.71 -4.90
CA LEU A 215 4.85 -15.33 -5.97
C LEU A 215 4.25 -16.67 -6.41
N ASP A 216 3.71 -17.48 -5.50
CA ASP A 216 3.08 -18.76 -5.84
C ASP A 216 1.86 -18.58 -6.75
N VAL A 217 1.04 -17.55 -6.47
CA VAL A 217 -0.12 -17.19 -7.30
C VAL A 217 0.36 -16.70 -8.66
N LEU A 218 1.43 -15.90 -8.69
CA LEU A 218 2.00 -15.41 -9.94
C LEU A 218 2.51 -16.56 -10.82
N CYS A 219 3.28 -17.48 -10.24
CA CYS A 219 3.79 -18.66 -10.94
C CYS A 219 2.66 -19.53 -11.50
N LYS A 220 1.55 -19.70 -10.77
CA LYS A 220 0.37 -20.46 -11.23
C LYS A 220 -0.40 -19.75 -12.35
N PHE A 221 -0.51 -18.41 -12.27
CA PHE A 221 -1.26 -17.58 -13.22
C PHE A 221 -0.31 -16.76 -14.12
N GLU A 222 0.80 -17.35 -14.55
CA GLU A 222 1.86 -16.69 -15.31
C GLU A 222 1.32 -15.93 -16.54
N ASN A 223 0.51 -16.58 -17.37
CA ASN A 223 -0.02 -15.97 -18.59
C ASN A 223 -0.89 -14.75 -18.30
N TYR A 224 -1.69 -14.79 -17.22
CA TYR A 224 -2.50 -13.66 -16.79
C TYR A 224 -1.59 -12.49 -16.39
N TYR A 225 -0.59 -12.74 -15.54
CA TYR A 225 0.28 -11.69 -15.04
C TYR A 225 1.21 -11.10 -16.10
N LYS A 226 1.75 -11.92 -17.02
CA LYS A 226 2.56 -11.42 -18.15
C LYS A 226 1.81 -10.38 -18.97
N VAL A 227 0.58 -10.70 -19.38
CA VAL A 227 -0.28 -9.78 -20.14
C VAL A 227 -0.59 -8.52 -19.33
N GLU A 228 -0.85 -8.64 -18.03
CA GLU A 228 -1.13 -7.48 -17.18
C GLU A 228 0.10 -6.57 -17.00
N PHE A 229 1.30 -7.13 -16.86
CA PHE A 229 2.52 -6.33 -16.72
C PHE A 229 2.97 -5.67 -18.03
N GLU A 230 2.68 -6.27 -19.17
CA GLU A 230 2.96 -5.68 -20.50
C GLU A 230 2.10 -4.44 -20.76
N LYS A 231 0.83 -4.44 -20.32
CA LYS A 231 -0.06 -3.26 -20.41
C LYS A 231 0.45 -2.06 -19.61
N GLN A 232 1.21 -2.28 -18.54
CA GLN A 232 1.57 -1.26 -17.55
C GLN A 232 2.91 -0.55 -17.84
N ILE A 233 3.46 -0.72 -19.06
CA ILE A 233 4.74 -0.17 -19.49
C ILE A 233 4.66 1.34 -19.82
N GLU A 234 3.46 1.88 -20.03
CA GLU A 234 3.29 3.28 -20.40
C GLU A 234 3.46 4.24 -19.21
N ASN A 235 4.30 5.26 -19.43
CA ASN A 235 4.53 6.33 -18.48
C ASN A 235 3.40 7.36 -18.58
N SER A 236 2.67 7.55 -17.49
CA SER A 236 1.57 8.52 -17.44
C SER A 236 2.10 9.96 -17.29
N PRO A 237 1.72 10.90 -18.20
CA PRO A 237 2.11 12.31 -18.08
C PRO A 237 1.61 12.97 -16.78
N SER A 238 0.41 12.61 -16.31
CA SER A 238 -0.13 13.15 -15.06
C SER A 238 0.68 12.70 -13.84
N LYS A 239 1.18 11.47 -13.87
CA LYS A 239 2.10 10.97 -12.85
C LYS A 239 3.41 11.74 -12.84
N ARG A 240 3.96 12.02 -14.03
CA ARG A 240 5.18 12.82 -14.16
C ARG A 240 4.98 14.25 -13.63
N MET A 241 3.84 14.87 -13.93
CA MET A 241 3.50 16.19 -13.42
C MET A 241 3.44 16.21 -11.89
N LEU A 242 2.76 15.22 -11.29
CA LEU A 242 2.70 15.05 -9.83
C LEU A 242 4.11 14.93 -9.22
N ASP A 243 4.99 14.11 -9.81
CA ASP A 243 6.36 13.95 -9.34
C ASP A 243 7.15 15.27 -9.36
N ILE A 244 7.01 16.06 -10.42
CA ILE A 244 7.69 17.35 -10.55
C ILE A 244 7.17 18.33 -9.50
N ILE A 245 5.85 18.52 -9.43
CA ILE A 245 5.21 19.45 -8.48
C ILE A 245 5.60 19.10 -7.04
N THR A 246 5.45 17.83 -6.67
CA THR A 246 5.80 17.36 -5.31
C THR A 246 7.29 17.52 -5.03
N SER A 247 8.17 17.21 -5.98
CA SER A 247 9.62 17.36 -5.79
C SER A 247 10.05 18.82 -5.63
N VAL A 248 9.53 19.73 -6.47
CA VAL A 248 9.83 21.17 -6.36
C VAL A 248 9.35 21.71 -5.02
N PHE A 249 8.10 21.39 -4.64
CA PHE A 249 7.54 21.81 -3.37
C PHE A 249 8.36 21.33 -2.17
N LEU A 250 8.73 20.04 -2.13
CA LEU A 250 9.53 19.47 -1.05
C LEU A 250 10.96 20.00 -1.03
N LEU A 251 11.57 20.27 -2.19
CA LEU A 251 12.89 20.90 -2.26
C LEU A 251 12.87 22.32 -1.67
N ILE A 252 11.83 23.12 -1.96
CA ILE A 252 11.70 24.46 -1.39
C ILE A 252 11.56 24.36 0.14
N ILE A 253 10.64 23.52 0.63
CA ILE A 253 10.38 23.37 2.07
C ILE A 253 11.60 22.82 2.82
N PHE A 254 12.29 21.84 2.24
CA PHE A 254 13.44 21.23 2.90
C PHE A 254 14.76 21.95 2.67
N SER A 255 14.83 22.94 1.76
CA SER A 255 16.07 23.67 1.46
C SER A 255 16.81 24.25 2.68
N PRO A 256 16.14 24.83 3.71
CA PRO A 256 16.85 25.33 4.89
C PRO A 256 17.50 24.18 5.67
N PHE A 257 16.79 23.06 5.84
CA PHE A 257 17.29 21.87 6.52
C PHE A 257 18.41 21.18 5.73
N MET A 258 18.33 21.17 4.40
CA MET A 258 19.39 20.68 3.52
C MET A 258 20.67 21.49 3.71
N GLY A 259 20.56 22.82 3.83
CA GLY A 259 21.71 23.68 4.14
C GLY A 259 22.34 23.36 5.50
N LEU A 260 21.52 23.16 6.54
CA LEU A 260 22.00 22.76 7.87
C LEU A 260 22.69 21.39 7.86
N ILE A 261 22.13 20.40 7.15
CA ILE A 261 22.75 19.08 7.02
C ILE A 261 24.07 19.19 6.24
N TYR A 262 24.09 19.98 5.16
CA TYR A 262 25.29 20.20 4.37
C TYR A 262 26.42 20.78 5.23
N LEU A 263 26.13 21.86 5.96
CA LEU A 263 27.10 22.48 6.87
C LEU A 263 27.52 21.53 8.00
N GLY A 264 26.58 20.79 8.59
CA GLY A 264 26.88 19.84 9.64
C GLY A 264 27.84 18.74 9.19
N VAL A 265 27.63 18.17 8.00
CA VAL A 265 28.53 17.14 7.45
C VAL A 265 29.90 17.74 7.12
N LEU A 266 29.92 18.95 6.55
CA LEU A 266 31.14 19.65 6.20
C LEU A 266 32.00 19.96 7.42
N LEU A 267 31.38 20.44 8.50
CA LEU A 267 32.08 20.77 9.75
C LEU A 267 32.53 19.52 10.53
N GLU A 268 31.77 18.43 10.45
CA GLU A 268 32.06 17.21 11.21
C GLU A 268 33.10 16.30 10.54
N ASP A 269 33.07 16.16 9.20
CA ASP A 269 33.87 15.16 8.47
C ASP A 269 34.36 15.67 7.09
N GLY A 270 34.19 16.96 6.77
CA GLY A 270 34.71 17.57 5.55
C GLY A 270 34.01 17.16 4.25
N PHE A 271 34.76 17.18 3.14
CA PHE A 271 34.27 16.74 1.83
C PHE A 271 34.54 15.24 1.59
N PRO A 272 33.77 14.58 0.71
CA PRO A 272 32.56 15.06 0.02
C PRO A 272 31.30 15.00 0.90
N VAL A 273 30.47 16.04 0.85
CA VAL A 273 29.20 16.12 1.61
C VAL A 273 28.09 15.26 0.98
N VAL A 274 28.10 15.12 -0.35
CA VAL A 274 27.12 14.33 -1.08
C VAL A 274 27.69 12.96 -1.37
N PHE A 275 26.98 11.93 -0.92
CA PHE A 275 27.24 10.55 -1.27
C PHE A 275 26.48 10.16 -2.55
N LYS A 276 27.20 9.55 -3.49
CA LYS A 276 26.68 9.10 -4.78
C LYS A 276 26.83 7.59 -4.90
N GLN A 277 25.77 6.90 -5.32
CA GLN A 277 25.79 5.44 -5.48
C GLN A 277 25.06 4.99 -6.74
N ARG A 278 25.66 4.04 -7.48
CA ARG A 278 25.00 3.41 -8.63
C ARG A 278 23.85 2.51 -8.15
N ARG A 279 22.72 2.63 -8.83
CA ARG A 279 21.49 1.86 -8.56
C ARG A 279 20.85 1.45 -9.87
N ILE A 280 20.01 0.41 -9.82
CA ILE A 280 19.23 -0.05 -10.98
C ILE A 280 17.88 0.69 -11.00
N GLY A 281 17.57 1.28 -12.15
CA GLY A 281 16.33 2.02 -12.41
C GLY A 281 15.39 1.33 -13.41
N GLU A 282 14.52 2.13 -14.00
CA GLU A 282 13.52 1.67 -14.98
C GLU A 282 14.18 0.88 -16.13
N ARG A 283 13.58 -0.27 -16.47
CA ARG A 283 14.04 -1.18 -17.53
C ARG A 283 15.51 -1.61 -17.36
N GLY A 284 15.98 -1.73 -16.12
CA GLY A 284 17.33 -2.17 -15.81
C GLY A 284 18.41 -1.10 -16.02
N LYS A 285 18.05 0.14 -16.38
CA LYS A 285 19.04 1.19 -16.66
C LYS A 285 19.69 1.68 -15.36
N PRO A 286 21.02 1.65 -15.24
CA PRO A 286 21.68 2.15 -14.04
C PRO A 286 21.62 3.67 -13.97
N PHE A 287 21.44 4.21 -12.77
CA PHE A 287 21.49 5.65 -12.50
C PHE A 287 22.28 5.95 -11.22
N THR A 288 22.62 7.22 -11.01
CA THR A 288 23.35 7.65 -9.80
C THR A 288 22.39 8.25 -8.79
N LEU A 289 22.14 7.53 -7.71
CA LEU A 289 21.38 8.01 -6.56
C LEU A 289 22.22 8.96 -5.71
N MET A 290 21.65 10.11 -5.34
CA MET A 290 22.30 11.12 -4.50
C MET A 290 21.65 11.18 -3.12
N LYS A 291 22.48 11.24 -2.07
CA LYS A 291 22.03 11.49 -0.69
C LYS A 291 23.10 12.25 0.10
N PHE A 292 22.73 12.88 1.20
CA PHE A 292 23.72 13.44 2.11
C PHE A 292 24.52 12.32 2.77
N ARG A 293 25.82 12.54 2.94
CA ARG A 293 26.69 11.59 3.64
C ARG A 293 26.33 11.59 5.12
N SER A 294 25.93 10.43 5.63
CA SER A 294 25.59 10.23 7.05
C SER A 294 26.60 9.37 7.81
N LEU A 295 27.61 8.83 7.11
CA LEU A 295 28.70 8.04 7.66
C LEU A 295 30.04 8.73 7.41
N LYS A 296 30.99 8.58 8.34
CA LYS A 296 32.38 9.04 8.21
C LYS A 296 33.01 8.51 6.94
N HIS A 297 33.79 9.36 6.27
CA HIS A 297 34.56 9.02 5.09
C HIS A 297 35.90 8.42 5.48
N VAL A 298 35.80 7.16 5.89
CA VAL A 298 36.94 6.29 6.22
C VAL A 298 36.96 5.11 5.26
N PRO A 299 38.14 4.50 5.03
CA PRO A 299 38.24 3.24 4.30
C PRO A 299 37.29 2.20 4.89
N ILE A 300 36.63 1.45 4.02
CA ILE A 300 35.65 0.42 4.40
C ILE A 300 36.23 -0.95 4.04
N ASN A 301 36.07 -1.92 4.93
CA ASN A 301 36.31 -3.31 4.61
C ASN A 301 35.35 -3.76 3.50
N LYS A 302 35.88 -4.21 2.36
CA LYS A 302 35.06 -4.63 1.21
C LYS A 302 34.26 -5.88 1.51
N ASP A 303 34.76 -6.76 2.37
CA ASP A 303 34.12 -8.04 2.70
C ASP A 303 33.03 -7.88 3.77
N ASN A 304 33.10 -6.83 4.58
CA ASN A 304 32.04 -6.45 5.52
C ASN A 304 31.80 -4.93 5.53
N PRO A 305 31.02 -4.40 4.57
CA PRO A 305 30.76 -2.96 4.48
C PRO A 305 30.04 -2.36 5.70
N ASN A 306 29.39 -3.21 6.50
CA ASN A 306 28.63 -2.85 7.71
C ASN A 306 29.46 -2.95 9.00
N GLU A 307 30.74 -3.33 8.90
CA GLU A 307 31.66 -3.35 10.04
C GLU A 307 31.80 -1.95 10.66
N GLY A 308 31.62 -1.86 11.98
CA GLY A 308 31.69 -0.60 12.73
C GLY A 308 30.67 0.45 12.31
N LEU A 309 29.52 0.06 11.73
CA LEU A 309 28.56 1.01 11.14
C LEU A 309 28.12 2.09 12.14
N GLU A 310 27.82 1.72 13.39
CA GLU A 310 27.38 2.65 14.44
C GLU A 310 28.46 3.67 14.83
N GLU A 311 29.73 3.25 14.90
CA GLU A 311 30.88 4.11 15.21
C GLU A 311 31.20 5.11 14.09
N ARG A 312 30.78 4.76 12.88
CA ARG A 312 30.95 5.56 11.68
C ARG A 312 29.79 6.53 11.44
N VAL A 313 28.69 6.48 12.18
CA VAL A 313 27.59 7.43 11.99
C VAL A 313 28.01 8.82 12.46
N LEU A 314 27.84 9.83 11.61
CA LEU A 314 28.04 11.23 11.99
C LEU A 314 26.96 11.67 12.99
N LYS A 315 27.23 12.61 13.89
CA LYS A 315 26.24 13.19 14.81
C LYS A 315 25.08 13.81 14.03
N ILE A 316 25.39 14.62 13.01
CA ILE A 316 24.36 15.12 12.08
C ILE A 316 23.74 14.00 11.23
N GLY A 317 24.52 12.95 10.96
CA GLY A 317 24.09 11.73 10.29
C GLY A 317 22.99 10.99 11.06
N LYS A 318 23.10 10.92 12.39
CA LYS A 318 22.10 10.29 13.26
C LYS A 318 20.75 11.02 13.19
N PHE A 319 20.78 12.35 13.22
CA PHE A 319 19.58 13.18 13.06
C PHE A 319 18.97 13.01 11.66
N SER A 320 19.78 13.19 10.61
CA SER A 320 19.31 13.13 9.21
C SER A 320 18.78 11.74 8.81
N ARG A 321 19.38 10.64 9.30
CA ARG A 321 18.86 9.27 9.09
C ARG A 321 17.53 9.05 9.82
N LYS A 322 17.40 9.54 11.06
CA LYS A 322 16.16 9.42 11.85
C LYS A 322 14.99 10.15 11.18
N THR A 323 15.24 11.34 10.64
CA THR A 323 14.25 12.16 9.94
C THR A 323 14.12 11.86 8.45
N ARG A 324 15.00 11.00 7.91
CA ARG A 324 15.18 10.72 6.46
C ARG A 324 15.51 11.95 5.61
N LEU A 325 15.95 13.03 6.23
CA LEU A 325 16.37 14.23 5.50
C LEU A 325 17.69 14.00 4.73
N ASP A 326 18.43 12.93 5.02
CA ASP A 326 19.59 12.53 4.22
C ASP A 326 19.19 12.12 2.79
N GLU A 327 17.97 11.63 2.58
CA GLU A 327 17.44 11.25 1.27
C GLU A 327 16.87 12.43 0.46
N SER A 328 16.85 13.66 0.99
CA SER A 328 16.26 14.84 0.33
C SER A 328 16.88 15.19 -1.03
N LEU A 329 18.16 14.88 -1.27
CA LEU A 329 18.77 15.07 -2.59
C LEU A 329 18.18 14.17 -3.69
N GLN A 330 17.46 13.10 -3.32
CA GLN A 330 16.78 12.23 -4.27
C GLN A 330 15.62 12.94 -5.01
N PHE A 331 15.06 14.02 -4.45
CA PHE A 331 14.08 14.84 -5.19
C PHE A 331 14.69 15.42 -6.48
N ILE A 332 16.00 15.65 -6.51
CA ILE A 332 16.70 16.05 -7.74
C ILE A 332 16.77 14.88 -8.74
N ASN A 333 16.95 13.63 -8.29
CA ASN A 333 16.85 12.46 -9.16
C ASN A 333 15.43 12.29 -9.74
N VAL A 334 14.40 12.63 -8.95
CA VAL A 334 13.03 12.68 -9.45
C VAL A 334 12.89 13.76 -10.52
N LEU A 335 13.38 14.98 -10.30
CA LEU A 335 13.35 16.04 -11.32
C LEU A 335 14.10 15.67 -12.61
N LYS A 336 15.23 14.97 -12.51
CA LYS A 336 15.98 14.43 -13.67
C LYS A 336 15.23 13.34 -14.42
N GLY A 337 14.25 12.70 -13.78
CA GLY A 337 13.46 11.62 -14.35
C GLY A 337 14.05 10.23 -14.14
N ASP A 338 15.13 10.10 -13.34
CA ASP A 338 15.72 8.80 -12.94
C ASP A 338 14.81 8.05 -11.95
N MET A 339 14.10 8.81 -11.12
CA MET A 339 13.23 8.32 -10.06
C MET A 339 11.83 8.93 -10.17
N SER A 340 10.93 8.37 -9.38
CA SER A 340 9.57 8.83 -9.10
C SER A 340 9.45 9.08 -7.59
N ILE A 341 8.48 9.88 -7.13
CA ILE A 341 8.21 10.01 -5.69
C ILE A 341 7.80 8.66 -5.11
N VAL A 342 6.91 7.97 -5.83
CA VAL A 342 6.38 6.65 -5.47
C VAL A 342 6.84 5.61 -6.50
N GLY A 343 7.36 4.49 -6.02
CA GLY A 343 7.89 3.41 -6.85
C GLY A 343 8.64 2.37 -6.02
N SER A 344 9.11 1.30 -6.67
CA SER A 344 9.92 0.29 -5.99
C SER A 344 11.27 0.85 -5.55
N ARG A 345 11.76 0.46 -4.36
CA ARG A 345 13.04 0.97 -3.87
C ARG A 345 14.19 0.51 -4.80
N PRO A 346 15.08 1.42 -5.25
CA PRO A 346 16.15 1.06 -6.16
C PRO A 346 17.26 0.26 -5.46
N GLU A 347 17.67 -0.85 -6.06
CA GLU A 347 18.73 -1.71 -5.52
C GLU A 347 20.10 -1.40 -6.08
N MET A 348 21.14 -1.75 -5.31
CA MET A 348 22.50 -1.75 -5.85
C MET A 348 22.60 -2.88 -6.90
N PRO A 349 23.39 -2.72 -7.97
CA PRO A 349 23.53 -3.73 -9.00
C PRO A 349 23.86 -5.13 -8.46
N GLU A 350 24.77 -5.24 -7.50
CA GLU A 350 25.19 -6.51 -6.89
C GLU A 350 24.01 -7.26 -6.24
N PHE A 351 23.21 -6.57 -5.42
CA PHE A 351 22.01 -7.14 -4.83
C PHE A 351 20.94 -7.42 -5.88
N HIS A 352 20.77 -6.52 -6.85
CA HIS A 352 19.79 -6.69 -7.92
C HIS A 352 20.02 -7.99 -8.68
N TYR A 353 21.23 -8.25 -9.18
CA TYR A 353 21.53 -9.46 -9.95
C TYR A 353 21.39 -10.73 -9.09
N LYS A 354 21.81 -10.69 -7.83
CA LYS A 354 21.56 -11.80 -6.90
C LYS A 354 20.07 -12.12 -6.76
N MET A 355 19.20 -11.11 -6.70
CA MET A 355 17.75 -11.33 -6.58
C MET A 355 17.12 -11.80 -7.89
N VAL A 356 17.61 -11.34 -9.05
CA VAL A 356 17.17 -11.83 -10.36
C VAL A 356 17.31 -13.35 -10.46
N ASP A 357 18.44 -13.89 -9.98
CA ASP A 357 18.72 -15.33 -10.05
C ASP A 357 17.89 -16.17 -9.06
N ASN A 358 17.39 -15.55 -7.99
CA ASN A 358 16.76 -16.27 -6.87
C ASN A 358 15.25 -16.03 -6.74
N ILE A 359 14.70 -15.01 -7.40
CA ILE A 359 13.30 -14.61 -7.26
C ILE A 359 12.64 -14.60 -8.64
N PRO A 360 11.65 -15.49 -8.88
CA PRO A 360 10.98 -15.53 -10.17
C PRO A 360 10.21 -14.22 -10.40
N TYR A 361 10.18 -13.76 -11.65
CA TYR A 361 9.47 -12.52 -12.05
C TYR A 361 10.01 -11.24 -11.39
N TYR A 362 11.18 -11.28 -10.74
CA TYR A 362 11.76 -10.12 -10.05
C TYR A 362 11.93 -8.90 -10.96
N MET A 363 12.28 -9.11 -12.23
CA MET A 363 12.50 -8.04 -13.21
C MET A 363 11.27 -7.15 -13.45
N TYR A 364 10.05 -7.67 -13.27
CA TYR A 364 8.83 -6.89 -13.51
C TYR A 364 8.71 -5.67 -12.58
N ARG A 365 9.39 -5.67 -11.42
CA ARG A 365 9.46 -4.47 -10.56
C ARG A 365 10.13 -3.27 -11.23
N LEU A 366 10.94 -3.51 -12.27
CA LEU A 366 11.63 -2.49 -13.05
C LEU A 366 10.83 -2.01 -14.26
N ASN A 367 9.60 -2.49 -14.47
CA ASN A 367 8.70 -1.98 -15.52
C ASN A 367 8.28 -0.52 -15.26
N TYR A 368 8.63 0.04 -14.10
CA TYR A 368 8.44 1.44 -13.78
C TYR A 368 9.63 2.02 -13.03
N LYS A 369 9.67 3.34 -12.93
CA LYS A 369 10.73 4.08 -12.23
C LYS A 369 10.78 3.72 -10.74
N PRO A 370 11.98 3.61 -10.17
CA PRO A 370 12.15 3.44 -8.74
C PRO A 370 11.62 4.66 -7.96
N GLY A 371 11.20 4.41 -6.71
CA GLY A 371 10.62 5.40 -5.82
C GLY A 371 11.54 5.84 -4.70
N ILE A 372 11.33 7.06 -4.18
CA ILE A 372 11.84 7.47 -2.86
C ILE A 372 11.08 6.68 -1.77
N THR A 373 9.75 6.63 -1.91
CA THR A 373 8.86 5.76 -1.14
C THR A 373 8.14 4.77 -2.07
N GLY A 374 7.49 3.75 -1.51
CA GLY A 374 6.90 2.66 -2.28
C GLY A 374 5.97 1.79 -1.46
N TRP A 375 5.10 1.06 -2.16
CA TRP A 375 4.11 0.18 -1.53
C TRP A 375 4.75 -0.92 -0.66
N ALA A 376 5.90 -1.46 -1.05
CA ALA A 376 6.62 -2.40 -0.20
C ALA A 376 7.15 -1.71 1.08
N GLN A 377 7.78 -0.54 0.97
CA GLN A 377 8.34 0.20 2.12
C GLN A 377 7.28 0.55 3.18
N ILE A 378 6.03 0.79 2.76
CA ILE A 378 4.93 1.08 3.68
C ILE A 378 4.21 -0.18 4.18
N ASN A 379 4.33 -1.36 3.58
CA ASN A 379 3.61 -2.55 4.06
C ASN A 379 4.53 -3.59 4.70
N TYR A 380 5.84 -3.48 4.47
CA TYR A 380 6.81 -4.48 4.89
C TYR A 380 8.13 -3.81 5.33
N LYS A 381 8.59 -4.10 6.55
CA LYS A 381 9.70 -3.37 7.20
C LYS A 381 11.06 -4.07 7.09
N HIS A 382 11.10 -5.39 7.00
CA HIS A 382 12.34 -6.18 7.08
C HIS A 382 12.82 -6.58 5.69
N THR A 383 14.13 -6.48 5.44
CA THR A 383 14.78 -6.86 4.17
C THR A 383 16.21 -7.35 4.42
N THR A 384 16.36 -8.36 5.27
CA THR A 384 17.66 -8.93 5.61
C THR A 384 17.86 -10.30 4.97
N THR A 385 16.79 -11.07 4.77
CA THR A 385 16.84 -12.43 4.22
C THR A 385 16.36 -12.49 2.77
N LEU A 386 16.70 -13.56 2.05
CA LEU A 386 16.15 -13.80 0.71
C LEU A 386 14.62 -13.87 0.74
N GLU A 387 14.04 -14.45 1.80
CA GLU A 387 12.59 -14.55 1.96
C GLU A 387 11.94 -13.17 2.13
N ASP A 388 12.60 -12.27 2.86
CA ASP A 388 12.15 -10.89 2.96
C ASP A 388 12.16 -10.18 1.59
N TYR A 389 13.16 -10.47 0.75
CA TYR A 389 13.21 -9.94 -0.61
C TYR A 389 12.08 -10.49 -1.50
N LYS A 390 11.67 -11.76 -1.31
CA LYS A 390 10.49 -12.31 -1.99
C LYS A 390 9.24 -11.54 -1.58
N ILE A 391 8.95 -11.42 -0.29
CA ILE A 391 7.77 -10.69 0.21
C ILE A 391 7.76 -9.23 -0.24
N LYS A 392 8.92 -8.56 -0.19
CA LYS A 392 9.07 -7.21 -0.75
C LYS A 392 8.72 -7.16 -2.24
N THR A 393 9.19 -8.15 -3.01
CA THR A 393 8.91 -8.24 -4.44
C THR A 393 7.41 -8.42 -4.68
N GLU A 394 6.68 -9.21 -3.88
CA GLU A 394 5.22 -9.35 -3.99
C GLU A 394 4.48 -8.01 -3.87
N TYR A 395 4.92 -7.14 -2.96
CA TYR A 395 4.37 -5.79 -2.80
C TYR A 395 4.78 -4.84 -3.92
N ASP A 396 6.03 -4.91 -4.38
CA ASP A 396 6.53 -4.12 -5.51
C ASP A 396 5.76 -4.45 -6.79
N LEU A 397 5.53 -5.74 -7.07
CA LEU A 397 4.77 -6.21 -8.23
C LEU A 397 3.31 -5.75 -8.17
N TYR A 398 2.68 -5.80 -6.99
CA TYR A 398 1.33 -5.25 -6.80
C TYR A 398 1.25 -3.78 -7.18
N TYR A 399 2.21 -2.98 -6.73
CA TYR A 399 2.27 -1.56 -7.08
C TYR A 399 2.44 -1.35 -8.58
N VAL A 400 3.39 -2.05 -9.21
CA VAL A 400 3.64 -1.92 -10.65
C VAL A 400 2.39 -2.23 -11.47
N LYS A 401 1.66 -3.30 -11.13
CA LYS A 401 0.41 -3.68 -11.82
C LYS A 401 -0.72 -2.69 -11.57
N ASN A 402 -0.89 -2.23 -10.33
CA ASN A 402 -2.05 -1.43 -9.90
C ASN A 402 -1.76 0.08 -9.84
N ARG A 403 -0.66 0.55 -10.44
CA ARG A 403 -0.19 1.93 -10.36
C ARG A 403 -1.26 2.89 -10.88
N ASN A 404 -1.67 3.81 -10.03
CA ASN A 404 -2.53 4.93 -10.39
C ASN A 404 -2.32 6.08 -9.39
N LEU A 405 -2.76 7.29 -9.77
CA LEU A 405 -2.57 8.49 -8.94
C LEU A 405 -3.16 8.35 -7.54
N LEU A 406 -4.28 7.66 -7.39
CA LEU A 406 -4.92 7.46 -6.08
C LEU A 406 -4.06 6.56 -5.18
N LEU A 407 -3.48 5.50 -5.73
CA LEU A 407 -2.55 4.63 -5.02
C LEU A 407 -1.27 5.38 -4.64
N ASP A 408 -0.75 6.24 -5.52
CA ASP A 408 0.42 7.07 -5.22
C ASP A 408 0.16 8.04 -4.08
N ILE A 409 -0.96 8.77 -4.12
CA ILE A 409 -1.40 9.64 -3.03
C ILE A 409 -1.51 8.82 -1.75
N GLN A 410 -2.17 7.66 -1.79
CA GLN A 410 -2.29 6.78 -0.64
C GLN A 410 -0.91 6.38 -0.07
N ILE A 411 0.08 6.07 -0.91
CA ILE A 411 1.43 5.72 -0.46
C ILE A 411 2.14 6.93 0.15
N MET A 412 2.05 8.11 -0.46
CA MET A 412 2.65 9.34 0.08
C MET A 412 2.10 9.65 1.47
N MET A 413 0.78 9.58 1.64
CA MET A 413 0.14 9.78 2.94
C MET A 413 0.59 8.74 3.99
N LYS A 414 0.62 7.45 3.61
CA LYS A 414 1.11 6.38 4.49
C LYS A 414 2.58 6.53 4.86
N THR A 415 3.37 7.17 4.00
CA THR A 415 4.78 7.46 4.26
C THR A 415 4.91 8.50 5.36
N VAL A 416 4.12 9.58 5.30
CA VAL A 416 4.06 10.61 6.35
C VAL A 416 3.64 10.00 7.69
N GLU A 417 2.57 9.19 7.71
CA GLU A 417 2.14 8.45 8.92
C GLU A 417 3.28 7.62 9.52
N THR A 418 3.99 6.88 8.67
CA THR A 418 5.10 6.02 9.11
C THR A 418 6.27 6.83 9.66
N MET A 419 6.58 8.00 9.07
CA MET A 419 7.66 8.88 9.53
C MET A 419 7.34 9.59 10.84
N LEU A 420 6.06 9.89 11.09
CA LEU A 420 5.59 10.51 12.34
C LEU A 420 5.52 9.53 13.53
N GLY A 421 5.90 8.26 13.34
CA GLY A 421 5.87 7.25 14.41
C GLY A 421 4.46 6.81 14.81
N MET A 422 3.45 7.13 13.99
CA MET A 422 2.04 6.81 14.24
C MET A 422 1.68 5.34 14.02
N ARG A 423 2.65 4.53 13.58
CA ARG A 423 2.53 3.09 13.58
C ARG A 423 3.16 2.54 14.85
N GLY A 424 2.33 1.94 15.69
CA GLY A 424 2.80 0.96 16.67
C GLY A 424 3.75 -0.02 15.97
N ALA A 425 4.83 -0.39 16.66
CA ALA A 425 5.74 -1.40 16.19
C ALA A 425 4.96 -2.71 15.94
N ARG A 426 4.53 -2.94 14.70
CA ARG A 426 4.40 -4.28 14.12
C ARG A 426 5.77 -4.73 13.68
#